data_AF-A0A7L1WLA2-F1
#
_entry.id   AF-A0A7L1WLA2-F1
#
_cell.length_a   1.000
_cell.length_b   1.000
_cell.length_c   1.000
_cell.angle_alpha   90.00
_cell.angle_beta   90.00
_cell.angle_gamma   90.00
#
_symmetry.space_group_name_H-M   'P 1'
#
loop_
_entity.id
_entity.type
_entity.pdbx_description
1 polymer ?
#
loop_
_entity_poly.entity_id
_entity_poly.type
_entity_poly.pdbx_seq_one_letter_code
_entity_poly.pdbx_strand_id
1 'polypeptide(L)'
;MSTATLMTLVRNGGFQVRRRAALTSRFLQDEKRPAAACSISTGERRASRFDPDGSGRPTTWDTFGIWDNRIDEPILLPPSIKYGKPIPKVSLSNVGCASHIGKRKENEDRFDYAQLTEDILYFAVYDGHGGAAAADFCDKYMEKYIKEFLAEEENLENVLSKAFLEIDKAYERHANLSADATLLNSGTTATVALLRDGIELVVASVGDSRALLCRKGKAMKLTIDHTPERKEEKERIKKSGGFVSWNSLGQPHVNGRLAMTRSIGDLDLKNSGVIAQPETKRVQLHHADDSFLVLTTDGINFIVNSQEICDFISHCHDPAEAAHVVTEQAAQFGSEDNSTVVIVPFGAWGKYKNGEITFSFSRSFASSGRWA
;
A
#
# COMPACT_ATOMS: atom_id res chain seq x y z
N MET A 1 -18.19 -29.85 68.92
CA MET A 1 -18.29 -30.95 67.92
C MET A 1 -17.58 -30.42 66.67
N SER A 2 -16.26 -30.57 66.51
CA SER A 2 -15.49 -31.78 66.10
C SER A 2 -16.10 -32.39 64.83
N THR A 3 -15.46 -32.38 63.65
CA THR A 3 -14.22 -33.09 63.27
C THR A 3 -13.47 -32.32 62.15
N ALA A 4 -12.16 -31.97 62.23
CA ALA A 4 -10.96 -32.78 61.95
C ALA A 4 -11.06 -33.59 60.62
N THR A 5 -10.14 -33.46 59.66
CA THR A 5 -8.88 -34.23 59.65
C THR A 5 -7.80 -33.59 58.76
N LEU A 6 -6.59 -33.58 59.32
CA LEU A 6 -5.28 -33.18 58.81
C LEU A 6 -4.58 -34.41 58.17
N MET A 7 -3.72 -34.25 57.17
CA MET A 7 -2.50 -35.07 57.06
C MET A 7 -1.45 -34.41 56.15
N THR A 8 -0.24 -34.44 56.68
CA THR A 8 1.01 -33.77 56.29
C THR A 8 2.00 -34.79 55.68
N LEU A 9 3.16 -34.27 55.23
CA LEU A 9 4.47 -34.92 55.04
C LEU A 9 4.78 -35.52 53.65
N VAL A 10 6.03 -35.57 53.15
CA VAL A 10 7.28 -34.79 53.24
C VAL A 10 8.37 -35.61 52.52
N ARG A 11 9.31 -34.92 51.87
CA ARG A 11 10.73 -35.25 51.58
C ARG A 11 11.18 -36.25 50.50
N ASN A 12 12.12 -35.69 49.73
CA ASN A 12 13.50 -36.10 49.45
C ASN A 12 13.81 -37.17 48.38
N GLY A 13 14.72 -36.75 47.49
CA GLY A 13 15.58 -37.61 46.70
C GLY A 13 16.52 -36.78 45.82
N GLY A 14 17.49 -36.09 46.43
CA GLY A 14 18.57 -35.43 45.69
C GLY A 14 19.68 -36.41 45.33
N PHE A 15 20.41 -36.14 44.25
CA PHE A 15 21.80 -36.52 44.10
C PHE A 15 22.56 -35.41 43.37
N GLN A 16 23.32 -34.63 44.15
CA GLN A 16 24.53 -33.95 43.69
C GLN A 16 25.69 -34.94 43.82
N VAL A 17 26.59 -34.97 42.83
CA VAL A 17 27.99 -35.31 43.06
C VAL A 17 28.86 -34.18 42.54
N ARG A 18 29.58 -33.56 43.49
CA ARG A 18 30.70 -32.63 43.31
C ARG A 18 32.00 -33.41 43.07
N ARG A 19 32.96 -32.78 42.36
CA ARG A 19 34.35 -32.43 42.81
C ARG A 19 35.06 -31.74 41.62
N ARG A 20 35.52 -30.48 41.70
CA ARG A 20 36.82 -29.96 42.25
C ARG A 20 38.04 -30.74 41.70
N ALA A 21 39.14 -30.18 41.21
CA ALA A 21 39.83 -28.88 41.34
C ALA A 21 40.84 -28.76 40.15
N ALA A 22 41.08 -27.58 39.54
CA ALA A 22 42.07 -26.53 39.84
C ALA A 22 43.52 -26.76 39.33
N LEU A 23 44.11 -25.65 38.81
CA LEU A 23 45.55 -25.33 38.59
C LEU A 23 46.16 -25.92 37.29
N THR A 24 46.97 -25.23 36.46
CA THR A 24 47.85 -24.06 36.64
C THR A 24 48.36 -23.53 35.29
N SER A 25 48.79 -22.26 35.32
CA SER A 25 49.60 -21.42 34.40
C SER A 25 50.77 -22.03 33.58
N ARG A 26 51.06 -21.40 32.42
CA ARG A 26 52.34 -20.74 31.95
C ARG A 26 52.39 -20.75 30.41
N PHE A 27 52.40 -19.61 29.69
CA PHE A 27 53.49 -18.65 29.38
C PHE A 27 54.60 -19.15 28.42
N LEU A 28 54.95 -18.25 27.48
CA LEU A 28 56.10 -18.15 26.54
C LEU A 28 55.81 -18.61 25.08
N GLN A 29 55.71 -17.72 24.08
CA GLN A 29 56.68 -16.82 23.39
C GLN A 29 57.61 -17.50 22.36
N ASP A 30 57.82 -16.76 21.26
CA ASP A 30 58.88 -16.83 20.22
C ASP A 30 58.79 -17.93 19.13
N GLU A 31 59.21 -17.77 17.87
CA GLU A 31 59.82 -16.67 17.07
C GLU A 31 59.71 -17.03 15.56
N LYS A 32 59.74 -15.99 14.69
CA LYS A 32 60.35 -15.85 13.33
C LYS A 32 60.16 -16.88 12.16
N ARG A 33 59.73 -16.27 11.03
CA ARG A 33 59.94 -16.45 9.54
C ARG A 33 61.11 -17.34 9.04
N PRO A 34 61.18 -17.84 7.77
CA PRO A 34 60.74 -17.22 6.50
C PRO A 34 60.17 -18.17 5.38
N ALA A 35 60.02 -17.59 4.18
CA ALA A 35 59.32 -18.04 2.97
C ALA A 35 59.82 -19.32 2.26
N ALA A 36 58.91 -19.96 1.51
CA ALA A 36 59.25 -20.76 0.33
C ALA A 36 58.20 -20.51 -0.77
N ALA A 37 58.70 -20.05 -1.92
CA ALA A 37 57.96 -19.99 -3.17
C ALA A 37 57.81 -21.40 -3.74
N CYS A 38 56.64 -21.73 -4.29
CA CYS A 38 56.50 -22.75 -5.32
C CYS A 38 55.37 -22.35 -6.27
N SER A 39 55.77 -21.90 -7.45
CA SER A 39 54.94 -21.87 -8.65
C SER A 39 54.59 -23.30 -9.08
N ILE A 40 53.35 -23.54 -9.52
CA ILE A 40 53.01 -24.14 -10.83
C ILE A 40 51.48 -24.38 -10.95
N SER A 41 50.95 -23.74 -12.00
CA SER A 41 49.86 -24.12 -12.92
C SER A 41 48.43 -24.44 -12.45
N THR A 42 47.53 -23.64 -13.05
CA THR A 42 46.30 -24.06 -13.73
C THR A 42 45.23 -24.74 -12.90
N GLY A 43 44.28 -23.92 -12.48
CA GLY A 43 42.93 -24.34 -12.17
C GLY A 43 41.99 -23.16 -12.39
N GLU A 44 41.74 -22.80 -13.65
CA GLU A 44 40.53 -22.06 -13.98
C GLU A 44 39.34 -22.83 -13.41
N ARG A 45 38.85 -22.46 -12.22
CA ARG A 45 37.47 -22.72 -11.87
C ARG A 45 36.64 -21.76 -12.71
N ARG A 46 36.45 -22.12 -13.99
CA ARG A 46 35.26 -21.71 -14.75
C ARG A 46 34.06 -22.31 -14.02
N ALA A 47 33.63 -21.66 -12.94
CA ALA A 47 32.22 -21.65 -12.63
C ALA A 47 31.59 -20.84 -13.75
N SER A 48 30.96 -21.53 -14.72
CA SER A 48 30.06 -20.90 -15.67
C SER A 48 28.93 -20.28 -14.84
N ARG A 49 29.12 -19.03 -14.41
CA ARG A 49 28.06 -18.22 -13.84
C ARG A 49 27.07 -18.03 -14.97
N PHE A 50 25.94 -18.69 -14.84
CA PHE A 50 24.82 -18.51 -15.75
C PHE A 50 24.34 -17.08 -15.53
N ASP A 51 24.59 -16.21 -16.49
CA ASP A 51 24.27 -14.78 -16.48
C ASP A 51 23.29 -14.52 -17.63
N PRO A 52 22.01 -14.88 -17.46
CA PRO A 52 21.03 -14.88 -18.55
C PRO A 52 20.69 -13.47 -19.04
N ASP A 53 20.97 -12.43 -18.23
CA ASP A 53 20.73 -11.03 -18.57
C ASP A 53 22.00 -10.21 -18.83
N GLY A 54 23.18 -10.85 -18.74
CA GLY A 54 24.48 -10.21 -18.98
C GLY A 54 24.81 -9.09 -17.99
N SER A 55 24.13 -9.05 -16.84
CA SER A 55 24.22 -7.96 -15.87
C SER A 55 25.43 -8.07 -14.95
N GLY A 56 26.16 -9.19 -14.99
CA GLY A 56 27.28 -9.50 -14.10
C GLY A 56 26.86 -9.71 -12.64
N ARG A 57 25.55 -9.74 -12.35
CA ARG A 57 25.01 -10.02 -11.01
C ARG A 57 24.86 -11.53 -10.80
N PRO A 58 25.11 -12.06 -9.60
CA PRO A 58 24.85 -13.47 -9.32
C PRO A 58 23.37 -13.79 -9.58
N THR A 59 23.09 -14.79 -10.41
CA THR A 59 21.75 -15.36 -10.55
C THR A 59 21.30 -15.93 -9.21
N THR A 60 20.24 -15.36 -8.66
CA THR A 60 19.60 -15.85 -7.44
C THR A 60 18.45 -16.79 -7.79
N TRP A 61 18.03 -17.66 -6.87
CA TRP A 61 16.85 -18.53 -7.07
C TRP A 61 15.58 -17.72 -7.43
N ASP A 62 15.50 -16.48 -6.94
CA ASP A 62 14.48 -15.49 -7.32
C ASP A 62 14.43 -15.20 -8.83
N THR A 63 15.58 -15.25 -9.51
CA THR A 63 15.71 -15.02 -10.96
C THR A 63 15.08 -16.16 -11.77
N PHE A 64 14.96 -17.35 -11.16
CA PHE A 64 14.34 -18.53 -11.76
C PHE A 64 12.85 -18.67 -11.46
N GLY A 65 12.24 -17.68 -10.79
CA GLY A 65 10.82 -17.79 -10.41
C GLY A 65 10.58 -18.65 -9.16
N ILE A 66 11.62 -19.00 -8.40
CA ILE A 66 11.50 -19.76 -7.15
C ILE A 66 11.39 -18.74 -6.02
N TRP A 67 10.15 -18.43 -5.66
CA TRP A 67 9.82 -17.40 -4.69
C TRP A 67 9.69 -18.04 -3.32
N ASP A 68 10.08 -17.34 -2.26
CA ASP A 68 9.91 -17.87 -0.91
C ASP A 68 8.40 -18.01 -0.61
N ASN A 69 7.98 -19.26 -0.39
CA ASN A 69 6.65 -19.80 -0.65
C ASN A 69 5.60 -19.41 0.40
N ARG A 70 5.02 -18.21 0.33
CA ARG A 70 3.71 -17.96 0.97
C ARG A 70 2.54 -17.94 -0.01
N ILE A 71 2.79 -17.74 -1.30
CA ILE A 71 1.76 -17.62 -2.33
C ILE A 71 2.19 -18.51 -3.49
N ASP A 72 1.53 -19.67 -3.62
CA ASP A 72 1.77 -20.64 -4.71
C ASP A 72 0.80 -20.33 -5.86
N GLU A 73 1.20 -19.40 -6.73
CA GLU A 73 0.39 -18.94 -7.86
C GLU A 73 0.99 -19.41 -9.20
N PRO A 74 0.14 -19.82 -10.16
CA PRO A 74 0.62 -20.28 -11.46
C PRO A 74 1.28 -19.13 -12.24
N ILE A 75 2.24 -19.48 -13.09
CA ILE A 75 2.90 -18.51 -13.99
C ILE A 75 1.97 -18.16 -15.16
N LEU A 76 1.84 -16.86 -15.45
CA LEU A 76 1.17 -16.35 -16.63
C LEU A 76 2.06 -16.57 -17.86
N LEU A 77 1.82 -17.66 -18.60
CA LEU A 77 2.67 -18.04 -19.73
C LEU A 77 2.75 -16.97 -20.84
N PRO A 78 1.64 -16.40 -21.37
CA PRO A 78 1.76 -15.43 -22.47
C PRO A 78 2.54 -14.17 -22.06
N PRO A 79 2.25 -13.52 -20.91
CA PRO A 79 3.11 -12.45 -20.38
C PRO A 79 4.56 -12.89 -20.15
N SER A 80 4.78 -14.06 -19.55
CA SER A 80 6.14 -14.52 -19.23
C SER A 80 7.00 -14.71 -20.48
N ILE A 81 6.40 -15.20 -21.57
CA ILE A 81 7.04 -15.32 -22.88
C ILE A 81 7.30 -13.93 -23.48
N LYS A 82 6.30 -13.04 -23.45
CA LYS A 82 6.39 -11.67 -23.98
C LYS A 82 7.51 -10.86 -23.32
N TYR A 83 7.67 -10.98 -22.00
CA TYR A 83 8.66 -10.21 -21.23
C TYR A 83 9.95 -10.97 -20.91
N GLY A 84 10.05 -12.26 -21.26
CA GLY A 84 11.23 -13.09 -21.07
C GLY A 84 11.58 -13.42 -19.62
N LYS A 85 10.60 -13.38 -18.71
CA LYS A 85 10.79 -13.63 -17.27
C LYS A 85 9.53 -14.26 -16.67
N PRO A 86 9.65 -15.15 -15.66
CA PRO A 86 8.48 -15.70 -14.97
C PRO A 86 7.65 -14.59 -14.32
N ILE A 87 6.38 -14.49 -14.71
CA ILE A 87 5.39 -13.58 -14.14
C ILE A 87 4.30 -14.44 -13.51
N PRO A 88 4.00 -14.30 -12.21
CA PRO A 88 2.98 -15.06 -11.53
C PRO A 88 1.61 -14.52 -11.92
N LYS A 89 0.58 -15.30 -11.66
CA LYS A 89 -0.77 -14.78 -11.58
C LYS A 89 -0.92 -14.01 -10.27
N VAL A 90 -1.51 -12.84 -10.33
CA VAL A 90 -2.02 -12.14 -9.14
C VAL A 90 -3.46 -12.58 -8.96
N SER A 91 -3.73 -13.41 -7.95
CA SER A 91 -5.09 -13.89 -7.68
C SER A 91 -5.87 -12.90 -6.82
N LEU A 92 -7.08 -12.55 -7.29
CA LEU A 92 -8.02 -11.71 -6.54
C LEU A 92 -8.53 -12.36 -5.26
N SER A 93 -8.44 -13.70 -5.14
CA SER A 93 -8.81 -14.42 -3.91
C SER A 93 -7.91 -14.08 -2.72
N ASN A 94 -6.70 -13.60 -3.00
CA ASN A 94 -5.70 -13.29 -1.98
C ASN A 94 -5.65 -11.79 -1.68
N VAL A 95 -6.51 -10.98 -2.31
CA VAL A 95 -6.62 -9.55 -1.99
C VAL A 95 -7.23 -9.41 -0.59
N GLY A 96 -6.57 -8.64 0.26
CA GLY A 96 -7.08 -8.31 1.58
C GLY A 96 -7.72 -6.93 1.57
N CYS A 97 -8.89 -6.80 2.18
CA CYS A 97 -9.57 -5.52 2.31
C CYS A 97 -10.22 -5.39 3.69
N ALA A 98 -10.31 -4.16 4.18
CA ALA A 98 -11.04 -3.81 5.39
C ALA A 98 -11.51 -2.35 5.29
N SER A 99 -12.71 -2.08 5.80
CA SER A 99 -13.27 -0.72 5.89
C SER A 99 -13.97 -0.56 7.23
N HIS A 100 -13.50 0.37 8.05
CA HIS A 100 -14.04 0.66 9.37
C HIS A 100 -14.65 2.06 9.38
N ILE A 101 -15.87 2.18 9.92
CA ILE A 101 -16.61 3.46 9.98
C ILE A 101 -15.98 4.50 10.92
N GLY A 102 -15.17 4.08 11.89
CA GLY A 102 -14.60 4.98 12.88
C GLY A 102 -15.68 5.57 13.80
N LYS A 103 -15.60 6.88 14.08
CA LYS A 103 -16.58 7.62 14.89
C LYS A 103 -17.56 8.45 14.04
N ARG A 104 -17.63 8.18 12.73
CA ARG A 104 -18.57 8.82 11.82
C ARG A 104 -19.97 8.22 11.96
N LYS A 105 -20.97 8.95 11.47
CA LYS A 105 -22.36 8.48 11.42
C LYS A 105 -22.59 7.47 10.30
N GLU A 106 -21.93 7.69 9.18
CA GLU A 106 -22.01 6.88 7.98
C GLU A 106 -20.59 6.51 7.53
N ASN A 107 -20.48 5.41 6.79
CA ASN A 107 -19.25 5.05 6.11
C ASN A 107 -19.37 5.49 4.65
N GLU A 108 -18.67 6.56 4.30
CA GLU A 108 -18.66 7.16 2.97
C GLU A 108 -17.54 6.56 2.08
N ASP A 109 -16.65 5.74 2.66
CA ASP A 109 -15.63 5.02 1.91
C ASP A 109 -16.23 3.90 1.05
N ARG A 110 -15.73 3.74 -0.16
CA ARG A 110 -15.93 2.59 -1.04
C ARG A 110 -14.59 2.05 -1.52
N PHE A 111 -14.57 0.77 -1.85
CA PHE A 111 -13.42 0.13 -2.46
C PHE A 111 -13.90 -1.02 -3.33
N ASP A 112 -13.14 -1.31 -4.37
CA ASP A 112 -13.48 -2.39 -5.28
C ASP A 112 -12.22 -2.98 -5.92
N TYR A 113 -12.33 -4.22 -6.39
CA TYR A 113 -11.32 -4.88 -7.19
C TYR A 113 -11.93 -5.96 -8.08
N ALA A 114 -11.50 -5.99 -9.32
CA ALA A 114 -12.07 -6.87 -10.33
C ALA A 114 -11.03 -7.22 -11.40
N GLN A 115 -11.32 -8.29 -12.14
CA GLN A 115 -10.63 -8.59 -13.38
C GLN A 115 -11.43 -7.97 -14.54
N LEU A 116 -10.90 -6.92 -15.17
CA LEU A 116 -11.62 -6.21 -16.24
C LEU A 116 -11.54 -6.95 -17.57
N THR A 117 -10.36 -7.50 -17.88
CA THR A 117 -10.04 -8.30 -19.08
C THR A 117 -9.15 -9.47 -18.68
N GLU A 118 -8.80 -10.36 -19.61
CA GLU A 118 -7.88 -11.47 -19.32
C GLU A 118 -6.51 -11.01 -18.81
N ASP A 119 -6.07 -9.83 -19.24
CA ASP A 119 -4.75 -9.26 -18.97
C ASP A 119 -4.78 -8.10 -17.97
N ILE A 120 -5.94 -7.51 -17.63
CA ILE A 120 -6.02 -6.31 -16.78
C ILE A 120 -6.81 -6.57 -15.50
N LEU A 121 -6.15 -6.37 -14.37
CA LEU A 121 -6.77 -6.27 -13.04
C LEU A 121 -6.98 -4.81 -12.65
N TYR A 122 -8.02 -4.58 -11.86
CA TYR A 122 -8.45 -3.28 -11.36
C TYR A 122 -8.56 -3.31 -9.84
N PHE A 123 -8.14 -2.21 -9.21
CA PHE A 123 -8.24 -1.99 -7.77
C PHE A 123 -8.54 -0.51 -7.53
N ALA A 124 -9.45 -0.19 -6.62
CA ALA A 124 -9.81 1.18 -6.33
C ALA A 124 -10.21 1.40 -4.87
N VAL A 125 -10.00 2.64 -4.42
CA VAL A 125 -10.61 3.20 -3.21
C VAL A 125 -11.18 4.59 -3.53
N TYR A 126 -12.32 4.88 -2.91
CA TYR A 126 -13.06 6.13 -3.02
C TYR A 126 -13.42 6.60 -1.62
N ASP A 127 -12.88 7.73 -1.20
CA ASP A 127 -13.15 8.35 0.11
C ASP A 127 -14.19 9.44 -0.13
N GLY A 128 -15.43 9.20 0.29
CA GLY A 128 -16.57 10.07 0.02
C GLY A 128 -16.72 11.17 1.05
N HIS A 129 -17.27 12.32 0.63
CA HIS A 129 -17.61 13.41 1.54
C HIS A 129 -18.85 14.16 1.07
N GLY A 130 -19.56 14.77 2.03
CA GLY A 130 -20.80 15.50 1.72
C GLY A 130 -21.94 14.58 1.28
N GLY A 131 -21.95 13.34 1.77
CA GLY A 131 -22.80 12.23 1.33
C GLY A 131 -22.01 11.22 0.50
N ALA A 132 -22.32 9.93 0.65
CA ALA A 132 -21.64 8.84 -0.06
C ALA A 132 -21.93 8.77 -1.58
N ALA A 133 -22.81 9.63 -2.11
CA ALA A 133 -23.34 9.53 -3.47
C ALA A 133 -22.26 9.55 -4.57
N ALA A 134 -21.25 10.42 -4.46
CA ALA A 134 -20.15 10.47 -5.43
C ALA A 134 -19.26 9.22 -5.36
N ALA A 135 -18.97 8.72 -4.16
CA ALA A 135 -18.21 7.47 -3.95
C ALA A 135 -18.98 6.26 -4.48
N ASP A 136 -20.27 6.14 -4.16
CA ASP A 136 -21.18 5.09 -4.68
C ASP A 136 -21.27 5.12 -6.21
N PHE A 137 -21.30 6.31 -6.81
CA PHE A 137 -21.33 6.46 -8.25
C PHE A 137 -20.01 6.00 -8.89
N CYS A 138 -18.88 6.33 -8.27
CA CYS A 138 -17.58 5.89 -8.75
C CYS A 138 -17.44 4.37 -8.67
N ASP A 139 -17.75 3.79 -7.51
CA ASP A 139 -17.76 2.35 -7.27
C ASP A 139 -18.60 1.60 -8.32
N LYS A 140 -19.79 2.10 -8.61
CA LYS A 140 -20.72 1.47 -9.55
C LYS A 140 -20.33 1.60 -11.03
N TYR A 141 -19.70 2.69 -11.44
CA TYR A 141 -19.56 3.03 -12.87
C TYR A 141 -18.11 3.15 -13.36
N MET A 142 -17.10 3.18 -12.49
CA MET A 142 -15.70 3.34 -12.92
C MET A 142 -15.25 2.20 -13.83
N GLU A 143 -15.56 0.95 -13.48
CA GLU A 143 -15.23 -0.21 -14.32
C GLU A 143 -15.76 -0.08 -15.75
N LYS A 144 -16.98 0.43 -15.90
CA LYS A 144 -17.63 0.60 -17.20
C LYS A 144 -16.83 1.57 -18.06
N TYR A 145 -16.53 2.76 -17.54
CA TYR A 145 -15.79 3.77 -18.30
C TYR A 145 -14.36 3.32 -18.63
N ILE A 146 -13.70 2.61 -17.71
CA ILE A 146 -12.38 2.04 -17.99
C ILE A 146 -12.47 1.01 -19.13
N LYS A 147 -13.43 0.08 -19.09
CA LYS A 147 -13.63 -0.93 -20.15
C LYS A 147 -13.93 -0.30 -21.51
N GLU A 148 -14.73 0.77 -21.56
CA GLU A 148 -15.01 1.52 -22.78
C GLU A 148 -13.72 2.12 -23.38
N PHE A 149 -12.91 2.80 -22.57
CA PHE A 149 -11.66 3.42 -23.07
C PHE A 149 -10.54 2.41 -23.34
N LEU A 150 -10.53 1.25 -22.68
CA LEU A 150 -9.59 0.16 -23.00
C LEU A 150 -9.79 -0.41 -24.41
N ALA A 151 -10.99 -0.29 -24.98
CA ALA A 151 -11.25 -0.72 -26.36
C ALA A 151 -10.64 0.21 -27.41
N GLU A 152 -10.30 1.44 -27.04
CA GLU A 152 -9.85 2.49 -27.96
C GLU A 152 -8.40 2.94 -27.73
N GLU A 153 -7.84 2.68 -26.54
CA GLU A 153 -6.57 3.25 -26.08
C GLU A 153 -5.69 2.20 -25.40
N GLU A 154 -4.45 2.06 -25.89
CA GLU A 154 -3.48 1.13 -25.30
C GLU A 154 -2.77 1.71 -24.07
N ASN A 155 -2.57 3.04 -24.01
CA ASN A 155 -1.89 3.68 -22.89
C ASN A 155 -2.82 3.81 -21.67
N LEU A 156 -2.56 3.02 -20.63
CA LEU A 156 -3.37 3.00 -19.40
C LEU A 156 -3.44 4.35 -18.67
N GLU A 157 -2.42 5.21 -18.78
CA GLU A 157 -2.47 6.56 -18.19
C GLU A 157 -3.51 7.44 -18.89
N ASN A 158 -3.62 7.30 -20.21
CA ASN A 158 -4.64 7.99 -21.00
C ASN A 158 -6.03 7.40 -20.75
N VAL A 159 -6.14 6.06 -20.64
CA VAL A 159 -7.39 5.37 -20.29
C VAL A 159 -7.93 5.89 -18.96
N LEU A 160 -7.11 5.91 -17.92
CA LEU A 160 -7.53 6.39 -16.59
C LEU A 160 -7.84 7.88 -16.60
N SER A 161 -7.04 8.70 -17.29
CA SER A 161 -7.34 10.14 -17.42
C SER A 161 -8.69 10.39 -18.08
N LYS A 162 -9.00 9.68 -19.18
CA LYS A 162 -10.29 9.77 -19.88
C LYS A 162 -11.44 9.27 -18.99
N ALA A 163 -11.25 8.14 -18.30
CA ALA A 163 -12.25 7.56 -17.41
C ALA A 163 -12.61 8.49 -16.25
N PHE A 164 -11.63 9.13 -15.61
CA PHE A 164 -11.86 10.09 -14.51
C PHE A 164 -12.63 11.34 -14.98
N LEU A 165 -12.30 11.86 -16.15
CA LEU A 165 -13.02 13.02 -16.71
C LEU A 165 -14.45 12.65 -17.15
N GLU A 166 -14.66 11.45 -17.70
CA GLU A 166 -15.98 11.04 -18.16
C GLU A 166 -16.90 10.67 -16.99
N ILE A 167 -16.38 10.01 -15.96
CA ILE A 167 -17.19 9.69 -14.76
C ILE A 167 -17.60 10.94 -14.00
N ASP A 168 -16.75 11.97 -13.93
CA ASP A 168 -17.10 13.26 -13.31
C ASP A 168 -18.21 13.97 -14.09
N LYS A 169 -18.13 14.02 -15.43
CA LYS A 169 -19.21 14.54 -16.28
C LYS A 169 -20.50 13.71 -16.19
N ALA A 170 -20.38 12.40 -16.01
CA ALA A 170 -21.54 11.53 -15.81
C ALA A 170 -22.20 11.78 -14.46
N TYR A 171 -21.40 11.97 -13.41
CA TYR A 171 -21.88 12.34 -12.08
C TYR A 171 -22.54 13.73 -12.09
N GLU A 172 -21.94 14.72 -12.75
CA GLU A 172 -22.53 16.05 -12.91
C GLU A 172 -23.93 15.98 -13.55
N ARG A 173 -24.08 15.19 -14.63
CA ARG A 173 -25.38 14.96 -15.26
C ARG A 173 -26.36 14.26 -14.32
N HIS A 174 -25.89 13.27 -13.55
CA HIS A 174 -26.71 12.54 -12.59
C HIS A 174 -27.21 13.44 -11.46
N ALA A 175 -26.31 14.21 -10.84
CA ALA A 175 -26.63 15.12 -9.75
C ALA A 175 -27.59 16.25 -10.18
N ASN A 176 -27.38 16.84 -11.36
CA ASN A 176 -28.26 17.90 -11.88
C ASN A 176 -29.67 17.43 -12.26
N LEU A 177 -29.86 16.13 -12.54
CA LEU A 177 -31.17 15.54 -12.83
C LEU A 177 -31.88 15.01 -11.58
N SER A 178 -31.17 14.89 -10.46
CA SER A 178 -31.73 14.42 -9.19
C SER A 178 -32.57 15.53 -8.53
N ALA A 179 -33.62 15.12 -7.80
CA ALA A 179 -34.37 16.02 -6.94
C ALA A 179 -33.60 16.35 -5.64
N ASP A 180 -32.60 15.55 -5.30
CA ASP A 180 -31.79 15.72 -4.11
C ASP A 180 -30.62 16.69 -4.38
N ALA A 181 -30.78 17.92 -3.89
CA ALA A 181 -29.80 18.98 -4.04
C ALA A 181 -28.48 18.71 -3.27
N THR A 182 -28.46 17.75 -2.34
CA THR A 182 -27.23 17.42 -1.59
C THR A 182 -26.16 16.80 -2.49
N LEU A 183 -26.55 16.15 -3.59
CA LEU A 183 -25.63 15.58 -4.58
C LEU A 183 -24.74 16.63 -5.25
N LEU A 184 -25.18 17.89 -5.32
CA LEU A 184 -24.35 18.96 -5.88
C LEU A 184 -23.10 19.22 -5.02
N ASN A 185 -23.20 18.89 -3.73
CA ASN A 185 -22.14 19.07 -2.74
C ASN A 185 -21.39 17.78 -2.39
N SER A 186 -21.85 16.63 -2.86
CA SER A 186 -21.17 15.37 -2.64
C SER A 186 -19.96 15.27 -3.56
N GLY A 187 -18.87 14.76 -3.02
CA GLY A 187 -17.63 14.55 -3.74
C GLY A 187 -16.92 13.33 -3.21
N THR A 188 -15.88 12.90 -3.92
CA THR A 188 -15.06 11.79 -3.49
C THR A 188 -13.64 11.90 -4.01
N THR A 189 -12.69 11.37 -3.25
CA THR A 189 -11.38 10.99 -3.78
C THR A 189 -11.54 9.81 -4.73
N ALA A 190 -10.59 9.61 -5.62
CA ALA A 190 -10.52 8.37 -6.38
C ALA A 190 -9.06 8.01 -6.55
N THR A 191 -8.67 6.82 -6.09
CA THR A 191 -7.35 6.23 -6.36
C THR A 191 -7.56 4.88 -7.01
N VAL A 192 -7.22 4.79 -8.29
CA VAL A 192 -7.46 3.61 -9.13
C VAL A 192 -6.14 3.07 -9.64
N ALA A 193 -5.93 1.77 -9.52
CA ALA A 193 -4.78 1.05 -10.03
C ALA A 193 -5.21 0.01 -11.07
N LEU A 194 -4.55 0.02 -12.23
CA LEU A 194 -4.65 -1.00 -13.26
C LEU A 194 -3.35 -1.79 -13.33
N LEU A 195 -3.45 -3.12 -13.33
CA LEU A 195 -2.32 -4.02 -13.50
C LEU A 195 -2.50 -4.83 -14.78
N ARG A 196 -1.74 -4.49 -15.83
CA ARG A 196 -1.74 -5.21 -17.10
C ARG A 196 -0.64 -6.27 -17.14
N ASP A 197 -0.95 -7.43 -17.70
CA ASP A 197 -0.04 -8.57 -17.89
C ASP A 197 0.62 -9.05 -16.59
N GLY A 198 0.07 -8.71 -15.42
CA GLY A 198 0.68 -8.96 -14.12
C GLY A 198 1.94 -8.13 -13.81
N ILE A 199 2.40 -7.24 -14.69
CA ILE A 199 3.69 -6.54 -14.54
C ILE A 199 3.64 -5.02 -14.76
N GLU A 200 2.72 -4.51 -15.57
CA GLU A 200 2.56 -3.08 -15.82
C GLU A 200 1.54 -2.50 -14.85
N LEU A 201 2.00 -1.79 -13.82
CA LEU A 201 1.14 -1.12 -12.84
C LEU A 201 1.00 0.36 -13.21
N VAL A 202 -0.23 0.83 -13.38
CA VAL A 202 -0.55 2.25 -13.55
C VAL A 202 -1.55 2.68 -12.50
N VAL A 203 -1.22 3.74 -11.77
CA VAL A 203 -2.10 4.35 -10.77
C VAL A 203 -2.50 5.74 -11.23
N ALA A 204 -3.78 6.07 -11.08
CA ALA A 204 -4.32 7.41 -11.26
C ALA A 204 -5.03 7.84 -9.98
N SER A 205 -4.86 9.11 -9.58
CA SER A 205 -5.55 9.61 -8.39
C SER A 205 -5.98 11.07 -8.45
N VAL A 206 -7.08 11.37 -7.76
CA VAL A 206 -7.50 12.70 -7.30
C VAL A 206 -7.82 12.64 -5.80
N GLY A 207 -7.53 13.71 -5.07
CA GLY A 207 -7.71 13.76 -3.61
C GLY A 207 -6.46 13.35 -2.83
N ASP A 208 -6.65 12.85 -1.61
CA ASP A 208 -5.62 12.47 -0.64
C ASP A 208 -5.70 11.00 -0.16
N SER A 209 -6.52 10.18 -0.82
CA SER A 209 -6.35 8.72 -0.83
C SER A 209 -5.00 8.34 -1.46
N ARG A 210 -4.36 7.30 -0.92
CA ARG A 210 -2.98 6.95 -1.26
C ARG A 210 -2.85 5.57 -1.88
N ALA A 211 -1.89 5.43 -2.79
CA ALA A 211 -1.37 4.14 -3.23
C ALA A 211 0.13 4.02 -2.92
N LEU A 212 0.55 2.89 -2.37
CA LEU A 212 1.93 2.60 -2.03
C LEU A 212 2.35 1.23 -2.59
N LEU A 213 3.56 1.13 -3.13
CA LEU A 213 4.18 -0.15 -3.46
C LEU A 213 5.25 -0.47 -2.41
N CYS A 214 5.18 -1.65 -1.81
CA CYS A 214 6.26 -2.13 -0.94
C CYS A 214 7.31 -2.86 -1.78
N ARG A 215 8.49 -2.25 -1.93
CA ARG A 215 9.64 -2.81 -2.66
C ARG A 215 10.79 -3.00 -1.69
N LYS A 216 11.24 -4.24 -1.50
CA LYS A 216 12.31 -4.61 -0.55
C LYS A 216 12.05 -4.11 0.89
N GLY A 217 10.79 -4.22 1.34
CA GLY A 217 10.37 -3.76 2.67
C GLY A 217 10.26 -2.24 2.83
N LYS A 218 10.44 -1.44 1.76
CA LYS A 218 10.35 0.02 1.80
C LYS A 218 9.11 0.53 1.07
N ALA A 219 8.46 1.52 1.65
CA ALA A 219 7.30 2.18 1.06
C ALA A 219 7.72 3.08 -0.11
N MET A 220 7.24 2.79 -1.32
CA MET A 220 7.34 3.65 -2.48
C MET A 220 5.98 4.30 -2.76
N LYS A 221 5.87 5.60 -2.55
CA LYS A 221 4.63 6.36 -2.82
C LYS A 221 4.32 6.36 -4.31
N LEU A 222 3.11 5.95 -4.68
CA LEU A 222 2.63 5.99 -6.06
C LEU A 222 1.78 7.23 -6.34
N THR A 223 1.16 7.81 -5.32
CA THR A 223 0.37 9.04 -5.40
C THR A 223 0.98 10.16 -4.55
N ILE A 224 0.57 11.40 -4.83
CA ILE A 224 0.91 12.60 -4.07
C ILE A 224 -0.39 13.31 -3.73
N ASP A 225 -0.63 13.55 -2.44
CA ASP A 225 -1.86 14.18 -1.96
C ASP A 225 -2.11 15.54 -2.63
N HIS A 226 -3.33 15.74 -3.11
CA HIS A 226 -3.78 16.99 -3.74
C HIS A 226 -4.31 17.96 -2.68
N THR A 227 -3.41 18.59 -1.92
CA THR A 227 -3.77 19.51 -0.84
C THR A 227 -3.54 20.98 -1.23
N PRO A 228 -4.25 21.94 -0.60
CA PRO A 228 -4.03 23.37 -0.83
C PRO A 228 -2.64 23.89 -0.43
N GLU A 229 -1.82 23.06 0.22
CA GLU A 229 -0.43 23.40 0.57
C GLU A 229 0.52 23.22 -0.62
N ARG A 230 0.20 22.35 -1.59
CA ARG A 230 0.97 22.23 -2.83
C ARG A 230 0.91 23.54 -3.60
N LYS A 231 2.09 24.08 -3.96
CA LYS A 231 2.21 25.36 -4.66
C LYS A 231 1.41 25.38 -5.97
N GLU A 232 1.58 24.37 -6.80
CA GLU A 232 0.90 24.24 -8.09
C GLU A 232 -0.63 24.18 -7.94
N GLU A 233 -1.11 23.41 -6.96
CA GLU A 233 -2.54 23.27 -6.67
C GLU A 233 -3.12 24.61 -6.18
N LYS A 234 -2.42 25.28 -5.26
CA LYS A 234 -2.80 26.60 -4.73
C LYS A 234 -2.83 27.67 -5.82
N GLU A 235 -1.87 27.65 -6.73
CA GLU A 235 -1.83 28.56 -7.88
C GLU A 235 -3.01 28.33 -8.82
N ARG A 236 -3.36 27.07 -9.11
CA ARG A 236 -4.56 26.74 -9.90
C ARG A 236 -5.82 27.26 -9.24
N ILE A 237 -6.03 26.98 -7.95
CA ILE A 237 -7.22 27.47 -7.21
C ILE A 237 -7.36 28.98 -7.32
N LYS A 238 -6.28 29.73 -7.06
CA LYS A 238 -6.28 31.20 -7.19
C LYS A 238 -6.55 31.68 -8.61
N LYS A 239 -5.96 31.02 -9.62
CA LYS A 239 -6.14 31.37 -11.03
C LYS A 239 -7.58 31.15 -11.50
N SER A 240 -8.25 30.15 -10.95
CA SER A 240 -9.66 29.84 -11.20
C SER A 240 -10.64 30.68 -10.36
N GLY A 241 -10.15 31.64 -9.56
CA GLY A 241 -11.00 32.52 -8.75
C GLY A 241 -11.42 31.95 -7.39
N GLY A 242 -10.96 30.75 -7.05
CA GLY A 242 -11.10 30.19 -5.70
C GLY A 242 -10.10 30.80 -4.71
N PHE A 243 -10.31 30.55 -3.42
CA PHE A 243 -9.39 30.98 -2.36
C PHE A 243 -9.10 29.84 -1.39
N VAL A 244 -8.02 29.98 -0.62
CA VAL A 244 -7.67 29.04 0.45
C VAL A 244 -7.84 29.76 1.78
N SER A 245 -8.71 29.24 2.63
CA SER A 245 -8.91 29.72 4.00
C SER A 245 -8.40 28.68 5.00
N TRP A 246 -8.15 29.11 6.22
CA TRP A 246 -7.62 28.26 7.28
C TRP A 246 -8.65 28.15 8.39
N ASN A 247 -8.96 26.94 8.82
CA ASN A 247 -9.85 26.72 9.95
C ASN A 247 -9.12 27.02 11.29
N SER A 248 -9.84 26.95 12.41
CA SER A 248 -9.29 27.19 13.74
C SER A 248 -8.18 26.21 14.15
N LEU A 249 -8.06 25.07 13.46
CA LEU A 249 -7.03 24.06 13.67
C LEU A 249 -5.80 24.27 12.76
N GLY A 250 -5.81 25.32 11.94
CA GLY A 250 -4.71 25.60 11.00
C GLY A 250 -4.68 24.63 9.82
N GLN A 251 -5.82 24.06 9.41
CA GLN A 251 -5.92 23.23 8.21
C GLN A 251 -6.45 24.08 7.03
N PRO A 252 -5.80 24.02 5.86
CA PRO A 252 -6.19 24.81 4.71
C PRO A 252 -7.35 24.16 3.94
N HIS A 253 -8.34 24.97 3.58
CA HIS A 253 -9.54 24.54 2.86
C HIS A 253 -9.82 25.45 1.66
N VAL A 254 -10.11 24.85 0.51
CA VAL A 254 -10.59 25.53 -0.70
C VAL A 254 -11.98 26.09 -0.43
N ASN A 255 -12.12 27.40 -0.64
CA ASN A 255 -13.32 28.19 -0.37
C ASN A 255 -13.90 27.99 1.05
N GLY A 256 -13.07 27.55 2.01
CA GLY A 256 -13.50 27.26 3.38
C GLY A 256 -14.33 25.99 3.55
N ARG A 257 -14.36 25.13 2.53
CA ARG A 257 -15.14 23.89 2.54
C ARG A 257 -14.30 22.63 2.33
N LEU A 258 -13.47 22.57 1.29
CA LEU A 258 -12.84 21.31 0.85
C LEU A 258 -11.35 21.26 1.22
N ALA A 259 -10.91 20.20 1.91
CA ALA A 259 -9.52 20.03 2.34
C ALA A 259 -8.57 19.57 1.22
N MET A 260 -9.11 19.24 0.04
CA MET A 260 -8.37 18.79 -1.14
C MET A 260 -8.63 19.69 -2.36
N THR A 261 -7.78 19.61 -3.37
CA THR A 261 -7.79 20.48 -4.56
C THR A 261 -8.19 19.76 -5.85
N ARG A 262 -8.42 18.44 -5.79
CA ARG A 262 -8.93 17.62 -6.88
C ARG A 262 -9.88 16.57 -6.32
N SER A 263 -10.98 16.33 -7.00
CA SER A 263 -12.01 15.36 -6.61
C SER A 263 -12.93 15.05 -7.78
N ILE A 264 -13.63 13.92 -7.71
CA ILE A 264 -14.83 13.66 -8.53
C ILE A 264 -16.04 14.23 -7.77
N GLY A 265 -16.97 14.91 -8.45
CA GLY A 265 -18.08 15.59 -7.79
C GLY A 265 -17.73 17.02 -7.35
N ASP A 266 -18.17 17.48 -6.18
CA ASP A 266 -17.95 18.86 -5.70
C ASP A 266 -18.27 19.93 -6.75
N LEU A 267 -19.47 19.84 -7.34
CA LEU A 267 -19.82 20.59 -8.55
C LEU A 267 -19.75 22.11 -8.35
N ASP A 268 -20.04 22.58 -7.14
CA ASP A 268 -19.94 23.98 -6.75
C ASP A 268 -18.48 24.50 -6.74
N LEU A 269 -17.50 23.62 -6.55
CA LEU A 269 -16.08 23.96 -6.49
C LEU A 269 -15.31 23.71 -7.80
N LYS A 270 -15.92 23.02 -8.78
CA LYS A 270 -15.30 22.76 -10.09
C LYS A 270 -14.86 24.05 -10.79
N ASN A 271 -15.69 25.09 -10.75
CA ASN A 271 -15.35 26.42 -11.28
C ASN A 271 -14.29 27.16 -10.46
N SER A 272 -14.07 26.78 -9.20
CA SER A 272 -13.05 27.35 -8.30
C SER A 272 -11.68 26.65 -8.41
N GLY A 273 -11.51 25.74 -9.38
CA GLY A 273 -10.25 25.06 -9.67
C GLY A 273 -10.11 23.66 -9.06
N VAL A 274 -11.17 23.10 -8.46
CA VAL A 274 -11.19 21.70 -8.00
C VAL A 274 -11.50 20.78 -9.17
N ILE A 275 -10.46 20.21 -9.78
CA ILE A 275 -10.57 19.46 -11.04
C ILE A 275 -10.65 17.94 -10.82
N ALA A 276 -11.27 17.23 -11.76
CA ALA A 276 -11.31 15.76 -11.79
C ALA A 276 -10.14 15.11 -12.56
N GLN A 277 -9.24 15.90 -13.15
CA GLN A 277 -8.08 15.39 -13.89
C GLN A 277 -7.07 14.72 -12.92
N PRO A 278 -6.82 13.41 -13.06
CA PRO A 278 -5.90 12.72 -12.17
C PRO A 278 -4.44 13.03 -12.47
N GLU A 279 -3.59 12.85 -11.47
CA GLU A 279 -2.17 12.56 -11.68
C GLU A 279 -1.98 11.06 -11.84
N THR A 280 -1.17 10.68 -12.83
CA THR A 280 -0.89 9.27 -13.15
C THR A 280 0.56 8.92 -12.83
N LYS A 281 0.78 7.64 -12.49
CA LYS A 281 2.12 7.08 -12.33
C LYS A 281 2.17 5.65 -12.83
N ARG A 282 3.09 5.39 -13.75
CA ARG A 282 3.40 4.07 -14.30
C ARG A 282 4.65 3.48 -13.65
N VAL A 283 4.57 2.22 -13.23
CA VAL A 283 5.67 1.46 -12.63
C VAL A 283 5.65 0.04 -13.18
N GLN A 284 6.83 -0.50 -13.51
CA GLN A 284 6.96 -1.91 -13.80
C GLN A 284 7.24 -2.71 -12.52
N LEU A 285 6.46 -3.76 -12.30
CA LEU A 285 6.63 -4.67 -11.17
C LEU A 285 7.88 -5.54 -11.34
N HIS A 286 8.49 -5.83 -10.20
CA HIS A 286 9.62 -6.73 -10.05
C HIS A 286 9.27 -7.73 -8.98
N HIS A 287 8.62 -8.83 -9.34
CA HIS A 287 8.06 -9.75 -8.35
C HIS A 287 9.08 -10.41 -7.41
N ALA A 288 10.38 -10.39 -7.72
CA ALA A 288 11.44 -10.80 -6.79
C ALA A 288 11.66 -9.81 -5.62
N ASP A 289 11.25 -8.56 -5.82
CA ASP A 289 11.51 -7.41 -4.96
C ASP A 289 10.22 -6.77 -4.42
N ASP A 290 9.13 -6.82 -5.17
CA ASP A 290 7.85 -6.20 -4.88
C ASP A 290 6.95 -7.15 -4.10
N SER A 291 6.59 -6.73 -2.89
CA SER A 291 5.82 -7.56 -1.95
C SER A 291 4.32 -7.35 -2.09
N PHE A 292 3.86 -6.10 -2.22
CA PHE A 292 2.44 -5.78 -2.32
C PHE A 292 2.21 -4.33 -2.79
N LEU A 293 1.04 -4.10 -3.37
CA LEU A 293 0.41 -2.79 -3.52
C LEU A 293 -0.59 -2.60 -2.36
N VAL A 294 -0.65 -1.40 -1.80
CA VAL A 294 -1.67 -1.02 -0.82
C VAL A 294 -2.34 0.29 -1.20
N LEU A 295 -3.67 0.34 -1.12
CA LEU A 295 -4.49 1.53 -1.27
C LEU A 295 -5.09 1.90 0.09
N THR A 296 -5.08 3.18 0.49
CA THR A 296 -5.60 3.65 1.78
C THR A 296 -6.34 4.98 1.70
N THR A 297 -7.44 5.12 2.45
CA THR A 297 -8.17 6.39 2.64
C THR A 297 -7.57 7.25 3.77
N ASP A 298 -8.07 8.48 3.91
CA ASP A 298 -7.40 9.51 4.70
C ASP A 298 -7.38 9.23 6.21
N GLY A 299 -8.38 8.49 6.71
CA GLY A 299 -8.48 8.06 8.10
C GLY A 299 -7.33 7.17 8.56
N ILE A 300 -6.67 6.46 7.64
CA ILE A 300 -5.41 5.75 7.92
C ILE A 300 -4.22 6.70 7.75
N ASN A 301 -4.22 7.47 6.67
CA ASN A 301 -3.10 8.28 6.19
C ASN A 301 -2.69 9.42 7.14
N PHE A 302 -3.60 9.92 7.98
CA PHE A 302 -3.30 10.97 8.98
C PHE A 302 -2.61 10.43 10.22
N ILE A 303 -2.88 9.16 10.57
CA ILE A 303 -2.47 8.59 11.84
C ILE A 303 -1.27 7.66 11.66
N VAL A 304 -1.21 6.95 10.54
CA VAL A 304 -0.17 5.97 10.21
C VAL A 304 0.61 6.45 8.98
N ASN A 305 1.93 6.51 9.10
CA ASN A 305 2.76 6.92 7.97
C ASN A 305 2.95 5.78 6.96
N SER A 306 3.38 6.10 5.73
CA SER A 306 3.52 5.12 4.64
C SER A 306 4.45 3.95 4.97
N GLN A 307 5.53 4.18 5.73
CA GLN A 307 6.46 3.12 6.11
C GLN A 307 5.87 2.23 7.21
N GLU A 308 5.20 2.83 8.20
CA GLU A 308 4.46 2.07 9.24
C GLU A 308 3.39 1.16 8.62
N ILE A 309 2.66 1.62 7.59
CA ILE A 309 1.71 0.78 6.84
C ILE A 309 2.44 -0.44 6.25
N CYS A 310 3.56 -0.23 5.56
CA CYS A 310 4.34 -1.35 5.00
C CYS A 310 4.88 -2.29 6.09
N ASP A 311 5.27 -1.75 7.25
CA ASP A 311 5.78 -2.53 8.36
C ASP A 311 4.68 -3.42 8.96
N PHE A 312 3.48 -2.88 9.21
CA PHE A 312 2.34 -3.65 9.71
C PHE A 312 1.98 -4.80 8.78
N ILE A 313 1.88 -4.53 7.48
CA ILE A 313 1.54 -5.54 6.47
C ILE A 313 2.61 -6.64 6.39
N SER A 314 3.89 -6.27 6.46
CA SER A 314 5.00 -7.23 6.34
C SER A 314 5.10 -8.21 7.52
N HIS A 315 4.52 -7.87 8.67
CA HIS A 315 4.46 -8.73 9.85
C HIS A 315 3.29 -9.71 9.86
N CYS A 316 2.27 -9.48 9.03
CA CYS A 316 1.09 -10.32 8.97
C CYS A 316 1.34 -11.59 8.13
N HIS A 317 0.51 -12.60 8.32
CA HIS A 317 0.61 -13.85 7.58
C HIS A 317 0.06 -13.68 6.16
N ASP A 318 -1.18 -13.20 6.08
CA ASP A 318 -1.95 -13.03 4.86
C ASP A 318 -2.46 -11.58 4.68
N PRO A 319 -2.83 -11.17 3.46
CA PRO A 319 -3.32 -9.82 3.20
C PRO A 319 -4.64 -9.48 3.91
N ALA A 320 -5.49 -10.46 4.20
CA ALA A 320 -6.78 -10.22 4.85
C ALA A 320 -6.58 -9.82 6.32
N GLU A 321 -5.76 -10.56 7.05
CA GLU A 321 -5.27 -10.20 8.39
C GLU A 321 -4.60 -8.84 8.37
N ALA A 322 -3.69 -8.61 7.40
CA ALA A 322 -2.98 -7.34 7.27
C ALA A 322 -3.94 -6.14 7.12
N ALA A 323 -5.01 -6.30 6.33
CA ALA A 323 -5.99 -5.24 6.13
C ALA A 323 -6.69 -4.87 7.45
N HIS A 324 -7.12 -5.87 8.22
CA HIS A 324 -7.76 -5.65 9.52
C HIS A 324 -6.79 -5.05 10.54
N VAL A 325 -5.53 -5.51 10.56
CA VAL A 325 -4.51 -4.96 11.47
C VAL A 325 -4.27 -3.49 11.17
N VAL A 326 -4.15 -3.09 9.89
CA VAL A 326 -3.90 -1.69 9.53
C VAL A 326 -5.07 -0.78 9.96
N THR A 327 -6.32 -1.17 9.71
CA THR A 327 -7.50 -0.37 10.12
C THR A 327 -7.65 -0.31 11.63
N GLU A 328 -7.41 -1.42 12.33
CA GLU A 328 -7.42 -1.51 13.80
C GLU A 328 -6.32 -0.63 14.42
N GLN A 329 -5.10 -0.63 13.87
CA GLN A 329 -4.01 0.23 14.35
C GLN A 329 -4.35 1.71 14.17
N ALA A 330 -4.95 2.10 13.03
CA ALA A 330 -5.41 3.47 12.83
C ALA A 330 -6.45 3.88 13.88
N ALA A 331 -7.41 3.01 14.19
CA ALA A 331 -8.42 3.24 15.23
C ALA A 331 -7.80 3.35 16.63
N GLN A 332 -6.88 2.44 16.98
CA GLN A 332 -6.17 2.44 18.28
C GLN A 332 -5.33 3.71 18.48
N PHE A 333 -4.77 4.24 17.40
CA PHE A 333 -4.02 5.48 17.42
C PHE A 333 -4.91 6.75 17.38
N GLY A 334 -6.23 6.58 17.38
CA GLY A 334 -7.19 7.65 17.56
C GLY A 334 -7.78 8.20 16.26
N SER A 335 -7.74 7.45 15.16
CA SER A 335 -8.51 7.81 13.96
C SER A 335 -10.00 7.86 14.28
N GLU A 336 -10.64 8.95 13.90
CA GLU A 336 -12.09 9.15 14.05
C GLU A 336 -12.82 9.03 12.71
N ASP A 337 -12.10 9.04 11.59
CA ASP A 337 -12.68 8.99 10.25
C ASP A 337 -12.93 7.56 9.75
N ASN A 338 -13.62 7.45 8.62
CA ASN A 338 -13.66 6.21 7.86
C ASN A 338 -12.23 5.78 7.50
N SER A 339 -11.94 4.49 7.67
CA SER A 339 -10.59 3.94 7.49
C SER A 339 -10.68 2.70 6.63
N THR A 340 -10.24 2.82 5.38
CA THR A 340 -10.33 1.77 4.37
C THR A 340 -8.97 1.45 3.78
N VAL A 341 -8.70 0.15 3.62
CA VAL A 341 -7.47 -0.37 3.03
C VAL A 341 -7.75 -1.52 2.07
N VAL A 342 -7.03 -1.55 0.95
CA VAL A 342 -6.98 -2.68 0.00
C VAL A 342 -5.52 -3.08 -0.19
N ILE A 343 -5.19 -4.36 0.00
CA ILE A 343 -3.85 -4.92 -0.07
C ILE A 343 -3.82 -5.99 -1.15
N VAL A 344 -3.00 -5.77 -2.17
CA VAL A 344 -2.82 -6.70 -3.29
C VAL A 344 -1.45 -7.34 -3.16
N PRO A 345 -1.38 -8.66 -2.89
CA PRO A 345 -0.10 -9.34 -2.75
C PRO A 345 0.60 -9.52 -4.11
N PHE A 346 1.92 -9.39 -4.10
CA PHE A 346 2.79 -9.69 -5.23
C PHE A 346 3.80 -10.77 -4.84
N GLY A 347 4.75 -11.06 -5.74
CA GLY A 347 5.58 -12.26 -5.62
C GLY A 347 6.51 -12.30 -4.43
N ALA A 348 6.99 -11.15 -3.97
CA ALA A 348 7.85 -11.09 -2.79
C ALA A 348 7.05 -10.94 -1.49
N TRP A 349 5.76 -11.31 -1.49
CA TRP A 349 4.93 -11.27 -0.28
C TRP A 349 5.60 -12.06 0.84
N GLY A 350 5.85 -11.39 1.96
CA GLY A 350 6.39 -12.03 3.14
C GLY A 350 7.90 -12.34 3.13
N LYS A 351 8.61 -12.00 2.05
CA LYS A 351 10.08 -12.14 1.94
C LYS A 351 10.84 -11.13 2.80
N TYR A 352 10.36 -9.88 2.82
CA TYR A 352 11.00 -8.79 3.55
C TYR A 352 10.25 -8.54 4.85
N LYS A 353 10.78 -9.05 5.97
CA LYS A 353 10.32 -8.67 7.31
C LYS A 353 11.24 -7.57 7.83
N ASN A 354 10.70 -6.38 8.09
CA ASN A 354 11.48 -5.33 8.73
C ASN A 354 11.65 -5.68 10.21
N GLY A 355 12.90 -5.91 10.64
CA GLY A 355 13.22 -6.33 12.01
C GLY A 355 13.08 -5.24 13.08
N GLU A 356 12.86 -3.98 12.69
CA GLU A 356 12.67 -2.84 13.60
C GLU A 356 11.44 -2.03 13.14
N ILE A 357 10.33 -2.12 13.88
CA ILE A 357 9.18 -1.23 13.69
C ILE A 357 9.61 0.16 14.16
N THR A 358 9.83 1.07 13.22
CA THR A 358 10.21 2.44 13.55
C THR A 358 8.95 3.25 13.80
N PHE A 359 8.52 3.35 15.06
CA PHE A 359 7.39 4.19 15.44
C PHE A 359 7.76 5.67 15.31
N SER A 360 6.98 6.42 14.54
CA SER A 360 7.09 7.87 14.51
C SER A 360 6.31 8.45 15.69
N PHE A 361 7.02 9.10 16.62
CA PHE A 361 6.41 9.83 17.74
C PHE A 361 5.87 11.21 17.35
N SER A 362 6.24 11.74 16.17
CA SER A 362 5.72 13.00 15.64
C SER A 362 4.50 12.74 14.77
N ARG A 363 3.38 12.38 15.41
CA ARG A 363 2.10 12.17 14.74
C ARG A 363 1.36 13.50 14.66
N SER A 364 0.82 13.83 13.49
CA SER A 364 -0.06 14.98 13.35
C SER A 364 -1.39 14.62 13.98
N PHE A 365 -1.57 14.95 15.26
CA PHE A 365 -2.85 14.80 15.99
C PHE A 365 -3.93 15.79 15.53
N ALA A 366 -3.80 16.36 14.33
CA ALA A 366 -4.87 17.16 13.75
C ALA A 366 -6.07 16.24 13.57
N SER A 367 -7.15 16.51 14.33
CA SER A 367 -8.39 15.75 14.32
C SER A 367 -8.75 15.34 12.88
N SER A 368 -8.96 14.04 12.67
CA SER A 368 -9.50 13.49 11.43
C SER A 368 -10.98 13.84 11.24
N GLY A 369 -11.56 14.68 12.11
CA GLY A 369 -12.89 15.27 11.94
C GLY A 369 -12.88 16.42 10.94
N ARG A 370 -12.42 16.19 9.70
CA ARG A 370 -12.41 17.19 8.62
C ARG A 370 -13.80 17.67 8.22
N TRP A 371 -14.84 16.95 8.64
CA TRP A 371 -16.23 17.23 8.31
C TRP A 371 -17.09 17.23 9.58
N ALA A 372 -17.14 18.37 10.27
CA ALA A 372 -18.11 18.65 11.32
C ALA A 372 -18.85 19.96 11.02
#